data_AF-A0A8C5Y9M1-F1
#
_entry.id   AF-A0A8C5Y9M1-F1
#
_cell.length_a   1.000
_cell.length_b   1.000
_cell.length_c   1.000
_cell.angle_alpha   90.00
_cell.angle_beta   90.00
_cell.angle_gamma   90.00
#
_symmetry.space_group_name_H-M   'P 1'
#
loop_
_entity.id
_entity.type
_entity.pdbx_description
1 polymer ?
#
loop_
_entity_poly.entity_id
_entity_poly.type
_entity_poly.pdbx_seq_one_letter_code
_entity_poly.pdbx_strand_id
1 'polypeptide(L)'
;TSFSFREPLSLLFRSTALTMNGVCRTLPCTFYTIAYNKAGDKPCMQTYEIDLNKCGPMVLDALIKIKNEIDSTLTFRRSCREGICSSCATNINGGSVPDLNNFYAQYKFTEPYLKKKDESQEGKQQYLQSTEDHEKLDGLYDCILCACCSTSCPSYWWNGDRYLGPVVLMQAYCWMIDSRDDFTEEHLAKLQDPFSLYHCHTIMNCTRTCPKGLNPGKAIAEIKKMLVTYKEKKVAA
;
A
#
# COMPACT_ATOMS: atom_id res chain seq x y z
N THR A 1 -32.69 16.81 -28.06
CA THR A 1 -31.70 17.33 -29.02
C THR A 1 -30.38 17.58 -28.30
N SER A 2 -29.46 16.63 -28.45
CA SER A 2 -27.98 16.72 -28.32
C SER A 2 -27.36 17.47 -27.12
N PHE A 3 -27.07 16.74 -26.04
CA PHE A 3 -25.94 17.04 -25.16
C PHE A 3 -24.69 16.37 -25.74
N SER A 4 -23.73 17.18 -26.17
CA SER A 4 -22.45 16.74 -26.73
C SER A 4 -21.56 16.18 -25.63
N PHE A 5 -21.19 14.91 -25.75
CA PHE A 5 -20.12 14.26 -24.99
C PHE A 5 -18.80 14.98 -25.31
N ARG A 6 -18.19 15.66 -24.33
CA ARG A 6 -16.76 16.00 -24.39
C ARG A 6 -15.98 14.77 -23.97
N GLU A 7 -15.26 14.20 -24.92
CA GLU A 7 -14.30 13.11 -24.75
C GLU A 7 -13.30 13.39 -23.61
N PRO A 8 -12.88 12.38 -22.83
CA PRO A 8 -11.75 12.53 -21.94
C PRO A 8 -10.47 12.65 -22.77
N LEU A 9 -9.74 13.75 -22.54
CA LEU A 9 -8.43 14.03 -23.12
C LEU A 9 -7.49 12.83 -22.91
N SER A 10 -7.36 12.01 -23.93
CA SER A 10 -6.29 11.04 -24.09
C SER A 10 -5.06 11.80 -24.63
N LEU A 11 -3.90 11.58 -24.00
CA LEU A 11 -2.55 11.86 -24.52
C LEU A 11 -2.27 13.26 -25.09
N LEU A 12 -1.62 14.10 -24.28
CA LEU A 12 -0.70 15.12 -24.80
C LEU A 12 0.65 15.02 -24.09
N PHE A 13 1.42 13.99 -24.45
CA PHE A 13 2.88 14.08 -24.40
C PHE A 13 3.31 15.14 -25.43
N ARG A 14 3.51 16.39 -25.03
CA ARG A 14 4.26 17.35 -25.86
C ARG A 14 5.75 17.05 -25.72
N SER A 15 6.20 16.05 -26.47
CA SER A 15 7.60 15.90 -26.85
C SER A 15 7.93 16.99 -27.88
N THR A 16 8.28 18.19 -27.43
CA THR A 16 9.09 19.10 -28.25
C THR A 16 10.55 18.70 -28.04
N ALA A 17 10.94 17.58 -28.66
CA ALA A 17 12.35 17.23 -28.81
C ALA A 17 12.95 18.16 -29.87
N LEU A 18 13.59 19.24 -29.44
CA LEU A 18 14.49 20.00 -30.30
C LEU A 18 15.74 19.15 -30.52
N THR A 19 15.76 18.42 -31.64
CA THR A 19 16.93 17.69 -32.10
C THR A 19 17.94 18.66 -32.72
N MET A 20 19.04 18.94 -32.02
CA MET A 20 20.31 19.30 -32.64
C MET A 20 21.48 18.77 -31.79
N ASN A 21 22.23 17.82 -32.35
CA ASN A 21 23.61 17.44 -32.02
C ASN A 21 23.98 17.26 -30.52
N GLY A 22 23.93 16.01 -30.04
CA GLY A 22 24.40 15.61 -28.71
C GLY A 22 23.24 15.47 -27.73
N VAL A 23 22.87 14.22 -27.41
CA VAL A 23 21.65 13.85 -26.70
C VAL A 23 21.68 14.32 -25.24
N CYS A 24 21.34 15.59 -24.99
CA CYS A 24 21.01 16.10 -23.66
C CYS A 24 19.54 15.73 -23.38
N ARG A 25 19.30 14.63 -22.67
CA ARG A 25 17.97 14.22 -22.21
C ARG A 25 17.68 14.92 -20.88
N THR A 26 17.53 16.24 -20.91
CA THR A 26 16.95 16.96 -19.78
C THR A 26 15.45 16.65 -19.75
N LEU A 27 15.00 15.99 -18.68
CA LEU A 27 13.57 15.85 -18.43
C LEU A 27 13.16 16.86 -17.36
N PRO A 28 12.13 17.67 -17.61
CA PRO A 28 11.48 18.41 -16.54
C PRO A 28 10.76 17.38 -15.65
N CYS A 29 11.19 17.26 -14.39
CA CYS A 29 10.52 16.48 -13.38
C CYS A 29 9.74 17.42 -12.46
N THR A 30 8.42 17.47 -12.63
CA THR A 30 7.55 18.23 -11.74
C THR A 30 7.26 17.40 -10.49
N PHE A 31 7.58 17.94 -9.32
CA PHE A 31 7.32 17.30 -8.04
C PHE A 31 6.28 18.11 -7.24
N TYR A 32 5.36 17.40 -6.60
CA TYR A 32 4.43 18.02 -5.64
C TYR A 32 5.14 18.17 -4.30
N THR A 33 5.69 19.35 -4.08
CA THR A 33 6.35 19.72 -2.82
C THR A 33 5.33 20.36 -1.89
N ILE A 34 4.86 19.63 -0.89
CA ILE A 34 4.19 20.29 0.23
C ILE A 34 5.25 21.01 1.03
N ALA A 35 5.43 22.30 0.76
CA ALA A 35 6.27 23.16 1.58
C ALA A 35 5.59 23.35 2.95
N TYR A 36 5.78 22.42 3.88
CA TYR A 36 5.58 22.65 5.32
C TYR A 36 6.73 23.52 5.87
N ASN A 37 7.10 24.58 5.16
CA ASN A 37 8.19 25.45 5.60
C ASN A 37 7.76 26.24 6.84
N LYS A 38 6.45 26.52 7.00
CA LYS A 38 5.81 27.10 8.19
C LYS A 38 4.38 26.59 8.37
N ALA A 39 3.90 26.55 9.62
CA ALA A 39 2.50 26.27 9.93
C ALA A 39 1.60 27.35 9.28
N GLY A 40 0.82 26.97 8.28
CA GLY A 40 -0.11 27.86 7.57
C GLY A 40 0.16 28.06 6.07
N ASP A 41 1.30 27.60 5.54
CA ASP A 41 1.59 27.69 4.11
C ASP A 41 0.74 26.69 3.30
N LYS A 42 0.26 27.14 2.13
CA LYS A 42 -0.54 26.30 1.23
C LYS A 42 0.38 25.38 0.41
N PRO A 43 -0.01 24.11 0.18
CA PRO A 43 0.72 23.21 -0.71
C PRO A 43 0.87 23.81 -2.12
N CYS A 44 2.07 23.71 -2.71
CA CYS A 44 2.36 24.20 -4.06
C CYS A 44 3.13 23.17 -4.88
N MET A 45 3.06 23.30 -6.20
CA MET A 45 3.84 22.48 -7.13
C MET A 45 5.17 23.16 -7.44
N GLN A 46 6.28 22.43 -7.34
CA GLN A 46 7.60 22.90 -7.75
C GLN A 46 8.14 22.01 -8.88
N THR A 47 8.73 22.63 -9.89
CA THR A 47 9.30 21.90 -11.03
C THR A 47 10.82 21.98 -10.96
N TYR A 48 11.47 20.84 -11.10
CA TYR A 48 12.92 20.72 -11.12
C TYR A 48 13.34 20.09 -12.44
N GLU A 49 14.37 20.64 -13.08
CA GLU A 49 14.94 20.06 -14.30
C GLU A 49 16.13 19.18 -13.95
N ILE A 50 16.15 17.96 -14.48
CA ILE A 50 17.20 16.98 -14.20
C ILE A 50 17.77 16.46 -15.52
N ASP A 51 19.11 16.44 -15.60
CA ASP A 51 19.84 15.74 -16.66
C ASP A 51 19.85 14.23 -16.35
N LEU A 52 19.10 13.46 -17.15
CA LEU A 52 19.02 12.01 -16.98
C LEU A 52 20.33 11.28 -17.28
N ASN A 53 21.24 11.88 -18.06
CA ASN A 53 22.53 11.27 -18.35
C ASN A 53 23.43 11.24 -17.10
N LYS A 54 23.12 12.06 -16.09
CA LYS A 54 23.84 12.19 -14.82
C LYS A 54 22.99 11.78 -13.62
N CYS A 55 21.97 10.95 -13.85
CA CYS A 55 21.06 10.47 -12.83
C CYS A 55 20.89 8.96 -12.95
N GLY A 56 20.70 8.28 -11.81
CA GLY A 56 20.33 6.88 -11.80
C GLY A 56 18.94 6.65 -12.43
N PRO A 57 18.61 5.40 -12.79
CA PRO A 57 17.39 5.09 -13.54
C PRO A 57 16.10 5.22 -12.71
N MET A 58 16.18 5.26 -11.38
CA MET A 58 15.01 5.28 -10.51
C MET A 58 14.59 6.71 -10.16
N VAL A 59 13.29 6.91 -9.92
CA VAL A 59 12.76 8.20 -9.42
C VAL A 59 13.38 8.58 -8.07
N LEU A 60 13.76 7.60 -7.24
CA LEU A 60 14.46 7.85 -5.99
C LEU A 60 15.84 8.49 -6.22
N ASP A 61 16.54 8.11 -7.30
CA ASP A 61 17.84 8.69 -7.65
C ASP A 61 17.67 10.16 -8.04
N ALA A 62 16.62 10.47 -8.82
CA ALA A 62 16.24 11.83 -9.16
C ALA A 62 15.92 12.67 -7.91
N LEU A 63 15.13 12.14 -6.97
CA LEU A 63 14.81 12.81 -5.71
C LEU A 63 16.05 13.08 -4.84
N ILE A 64 16.97 12.11 -4.75
CA ILE A 64 18.23 12.27 -4.02
C ILE A 64 19.11 13.32 -4.70
N LYS A 65 19.16 13.31 -6.05
CA LYS A 65 19.91 14.29 -6.82
C LYS A 65 19.39 15.70 -6.61
N ILE A 66 18.07 15.92 -6.69
CA ILE A 66 17.46 17.22 -6.39
C ILE A 66 17.84 17.66 -4.98
N LYS A 67 17.67 16.78 -3.99
CA LYS A 67 17.97 17.14 -2.60
C LYS A 67 19.43 17.54 -2.37
N ASN A 68 20.36 16.85 -3.02
CA ASN A 68 21.78 17.06 -2.80
C ASN A 68 22.36 18.23 -3.61
N GLU A 69 21.85 18.45 -4.83
CA GLU A 69 22.47 19.38 -5.79
C GLU A 69 21.65 20.64 -6.07
N ILE A 70 20.32 20.60 -5.87
CA ILE A 70 19.41 21.68 -6.30
C ILE A 70 18.70 22.32 -5.11
N ASP A 71 18.04 21.52 -4.27
CA ASP A 71 17.23 22.01 -3.14
C ASP A 71 17.27 21.07 -1.94
N SER A 72 18.10 21.43 -0.96
CA SER A 72 18.26 20.66 0.28
C SER A 72 17.04 20.66 1.18
N THR A 73 16.05 21.54 0.95
CA THR A 73 14.81 21.62 1.76
C THR A 73 13.82 20.51 1.39
N LEU A 74 13.95 19.92 0.19
CA LEU A 74 13.14 18.78 -0.23
C LEU A 74 13.28 17.62 0.75
N THR A 75 12.16 17.17 1.32
CA THR A 75 12.15 16.14 2.36
C THR A 75 11.24 14.98 1.97
N PHE A 76 11.78 13.76 2.04
CA PHE A 76 11.07 12.51 1.75
C PHE A 76 11.68 11.34 2.53
N ARG A 77 10.89 10.29 2.76
CA ARG A 77 11.35 9.08 3.44
C ARG A 77 12.05 8.13 2.46
N ARG A 78 13.20 7.59 2.86
CA ARG A 78 14.02 6.64 2.09
C ARG A 78 14.97 5.84 2.98
N SER A 79 15.22 4.59 2.61
CA SER A 79 16.18 3.69 3.28
C SER A 79 16.82 2.68 2.30
N CYS A 80 16.17 1.54 2.00
CA CYS A 80 16.81 0.37 1.36
C CYS A 80 17.26 0.52 -0.10
N ARG A 81 16.62 1.39 -0.90
CA ARG A 81 16.86 1.57 -2.36
C ARG A 81 16.57 0.35 -3.26
N GLU A 82 16.09 -0.77 -2.71
CA GLU A 82 15.79 -2.01 -3.46
C GLU A 82 14.33 -2.47 -3.34
N GLY A 83 13.47 -1.65 -2.73
CA GLY A 83 12.03 -1.90 -2.69
C GLY A 83 11.54 -2.86 -1.59
N ILE A 84 12.32 -3.06 -0.52
CA ILE A 84 11.95 -3.97 0.59
C ILE A 84 11.47 -3.24 1.86
N CYS A 85 12.07 -2.09 2.22
CA CYS A 85 11.80 -1.43 3.51
C CYS A 85 10.55 -0.54 3.54
N SER A 86 9.84 -0.42 2.41
CA SER A 86 8.64 0.41 2.19
C SER A 86 8.71 1.92 2.47
N SER A 87 9.84 2.46 2.92
CA SER A 87 9.98 3.87 3.31
C SER A 87 9.67 4.88 2.21
N CYS A 88 9.89 4.51 0.93
CA CYS A 88 9.78 5.42 -0.21
C CYS A 88 8.39 5.43 -0.86
N ALA A 89 7.39 4.82 -0.22
CA ALA A 89 6.03 4.78 -0.74
C ALA A 89 5.48 6.21 -0.89
N THR A 90 5.33 6.63 -2.13
CA THR A 90 4.73 7.91 -2.50
C THR A 90 3.99 7.73 -3.81
N ASN A 91 3.07 8.63 -4.11
CA ASN A 91 2.43 8.63 -5.40
C ASN A 91 3.35 9.40 -6.39
N ILE A 92 3.63 8.76 -7.52
CA ILE A 92 4.43 9.33 -8.60
C ILE A 92 3.41 9.87 -9.60
N ASN A 93 3.39 11.21 -9.77
CA ASN A 93 2.33 12.02 -10.41
C ASN A 93 1.17 12.48 -9.49
N GLY A 94 1.31 12.39 -8.17
CA GLY A 94 0.41 12.97 -7.16
C GLY A 94 1.02 12.82 -5.76
N GLY A 95 0.97 13.83 -4.89
CA GLY A 95 2.02 14.01 -3.86
C GLY A 95 1.94 13.31 -2.48
N SER A 96 3.00 13.64 -1.74
CA SER A 96 3.26 13.73 -0.28
C SER A 96 3.60 12.50 0.57
N VAL A 97 4.25 12.78 1.72
CA VAL A 97 4.59 11.84 2.80
C VAL A 97 3.40 11.83 3.78
N PRO A 98 2.58 10.77 3.80
CA PRO A 98 1.41 10.73 4.67
C PRO A 98 1.80 10.48 6.14
N ASP A 99 0.97 10.98 7.06
CA ASP A 99 0.93 10.43 8.41
C ASP A 99 0.36 9.01 8.35
N LEU A 100 1.09 8.05 8.90
CA LEU A 100 0.73 6.62 8.91
C LEU A 100 0.34 6.13 10.31
N ASN A 101 0.22 7.02 11.30
CA ASN A 101 -0.15 6.63 12.67
C ASN A 101 -1.46 5.83 12.72
N ASN A 102 -2.51 6.29 12.03
CA ASN A 102 -3.78 5.57 11.95
C ASN A 102 -3.61 4.19 11.29
N PHE A 103 -2.83 4.13 10.20
CA PHE A 103 -2.54 2.88 9.50
C PHE A 103 -1.85 1.85 10.40
N TYR A 104 -0.85 2.27 11.19
CA TYR A 104 -0.18 1.38 12.14
C TYR A 104 -1.07 0.99 13.33
N ALA A 105 -1.94 1.89 13.79
CA ALA A 105 -2.93 1.58 14.81
C ALA A 105 -3.91 0.49 14.33
N GLN A 106 -4.39 0.58 13.09
CA GLN A 106 -5.23 -0.44 12.46
C GLN A 106 -4.50 -1.78 12.29
N TYR A 107 -3.22 -1.75 11.91
CA TYR A 107 -2.41 -2.97 11.86
C TYR A 107 -2.28 -3.62 13.24
N LYS A 108 -1.99 -2.83 14.28
CA LYS A 108 -1.91 -3.32 15.66
C LYS A 108 -3.23 -3.92 16.15
N PHE A 109 -4.37 -3.33 15.77
CA PHE A 109 -5.71 -3.82 16.13
C PHE A 109 -5.96 -5.28 15.68
N THR A 110 -5.39 -5.69 14.56
CA THR A 110 -5.53 -7.06 14.06
C THR A 110 -4.75 -8.12 14.84
N GLU A 111 -3.93 -7.72 15.82
CA GLU A 111 -3.03 -8.61 16.57
C GLU A 111 -2.18 -9.49 15.64
N PRO A 112 -1.27 -8.89 14.86
CA PRO A 112 -0.55 -9.60 13.81
C PRO A 112 0.65 -10.37 14.37
N TYR A 113 0.37 -11.35 15.24
CA TYR A 113 1.34 -12.25 15.85
C TYR A 113 0.68 -13.61 16.10
N LEU A 114 1.50 -14.66 16.22
CA LEU A 114 1.03 -16.02 16.40
C LEU A 114 0.36 -16.18 17.76
N LYS A 115 -0.85 -16.75 17.79
CA LYS A 115 -1.59 -17.03 19.02
C LYS A 115 -1.91 -18.51 19.12
N LYS A 116 -1.58 -19.10 20.27
CA LYS A 116 -1.87 -20.51 20.58
C LYS A 116 -2.62 -20.61 21.89
N LYS A 117 -3.53 -21.57 22.00
CA LYS A 117 -4.32 -21.74 23.24
C LYS A 117 -3.45 -22.18 24.43
N ASP A 118 -2.40 -22.94 24.13
CA ASP A 118 -1.38 -23.34 25.10
C ASP A 118 -0.03 -22.69 24.75
N GLU A 119 0.33 -21.66 25.51
CA GLU A 119 1.62 -20.95 25.38
C GLU A 119 2.75 -21.63 26.17
N SER A 120 2.47 -22.65 26.98
CA SER A 120 3.46 -23.27 27.88
C SER A 120 4.62 -23.98 27.15
N GLN A 121 4.44 -24.26 25.86
CA GLN A 121 5.45 -24.91 25.01
C GLN A 121 6.23 -23.94 24.13
N GLU A 122 6.00 -22.63 24.26
CA GLU A 122 6.71 -21.62 23.49
C GLU A 122 8.23 -21.71 23.73
N GLY A 123 9.01 -21.70 22.64
CA GLY A 123 10.47 -21.75 22.68
C GLY A 123 11.10 -23.11 23.01
N LYS A 124 10.32 -24.15 23.32
CA LYS A 124 10.88 -25.49 23.60
C LYS A 124 11.25 -26.25 22.34
N GLN A 125 10.41 -26.19 21.31
CA GLN A 125 10.59 -26.88 20.04
C GLN A 125 9.97 -26.06 18.89
N GLN A 126 10.33 -26.39 17.65
CA GLN A 126 9.72 -25.79 16.47
C GLN A 126 8.30 -26.32 16.29
N TYR A 127 7.35 -25.45 15.92
CA TYR A 127 6.01 -25.91 15.52
C TYR A 127 6.08 -26.59 14.15
N LEU A 128 5.46 -27.76 14.06
CA LEU A 128 5.38 -28.51 12.81
C LEU A 128 4.37 -27.84 11.87
N GLN A 129 4.77 -27.64 10.62
CA GLN A 129 3.93 -27.11 9.54
C GLN A 129 4.27 -27.88 8.27
N SER A 130 3.25 -28.33 7.54
CA SER A 130 3.42 -29.03 6.26
C SER A 130 3.85 -28.05 5.16
N THR A 131 4.46 -28.55 4.09
CA THR A 131 4.82 -27.72 2.94
C THR A 131 3.56 -27.12 2.30
N GLU A 132 2.49 -27.91 2.20
CA GLU A 132 1.20 -27.50 1.64
C GLU A 132 0.52 -26.40 2.48
N ASP A 133 0.69 -26.41 3.80
CA ASP A 133 0.17 -25.34 4.66
C ASP A 133 1.01 -24.06 4.54
N HIS A 134 2.34 -24.20 4.42
CA HIS A 134 3.22 -23.04 4.24
C HIS A 134 2.99 -22.35 2.89
N GLU A 135 2.76 -23.10 1.81
CA GLU A 135 2.46 -22.56 0.48
C GLU A 135 1.22 -21.65 0.46
N LYS A 136 0.28 -21.84 1.40
CA LYS A 136 -0.90 -20.95 1.52
C LYS A 136 -0.52 -19.53 1.93
N LEU A 137 0.62 -19.35 2.59
CA LEU A 137 1.10 -18.06 3.07
C LEU A 137 1.83 -17.27 1.97
N ASP A 138 2.26 -17.94 0.89
CA ASP A 138 2.94 -17.30 -0.22
C ASP A 138 2.04 -16.23 -0.86
N GLY A 139 2.62 -15.04 -1.08
CA GLY A 139 1.88 -13.88 -1.55
C GLY A 139 1.08 -13.13 -0.48
N LEU A 140 1.14 -13.55 0.79
CA LEU A 140 0.58 -12.82 1.95
C LEU A 140 1.68 -12.23 2.83
N TYR A 141 2.65 -13.04 3.26
CA TYR A 141 3.72 -12.59 4.17
C TYR A 141 4.72 -11.64 3.51
N ASP A 142 4.81 -11.65 2.17
CA ASP A 142 5.68 -10.76 1.37
C ASP A 142 5.32 -9.27 1.45
N CYS A 143 4.24 -8.93 2.16
CA CYS A 143 3.79 -7.56 2.32
C CYS A 143 4.79 -6.74 3.13
N ILE A 144 5.30 -5.68 2.50
CA ILE A 144 6.25 -4.75 3.12
C ILE A 144 5.59 -3.61 3.91
N LEU A 145 4.27 -3.65 4.13
CA LEU A 145 3.50 -2.60 4.82
C LEU A 145 3.69 -1.18 4.24
N CYS A 146 3.80 -1.06 2.91
CA CYS A 146 4.00 0.23 2.23
C CYS A 146 2.77 1.14 2.15
N ALA A 147 1.60 0.67 2.57
CA ALA A 147 0.32 1.36 2.47
C ALA A 147 -0.14 1.74 1.05
N CYS A 148 0.63 1.53 -0.03
CA CYS A 148 0.27 1.90 -1.41
C CYS A 148 -1.13 1.39 -1.80
N CYS A 149 -1.46 0.15 -1.46
CA CYS A 149 -2.76 -0.42 -1.79
C CYS A 149 -3.90 0.22 -0.98
N SER A 150 -3.69 0.54 0.31
CA SER A 150 -4.68 1.24 1.13
C SER A 150 -4.89 2.67 0.66
N THR A 151 -3.81 3.42 0.41
CA THR A 151 -3.89 4.81 -0.07
C THR A 151 -4.34 4.93 -1.53
N SER A 152 -4.46 3.82 -2.27
CA SER A 152 -5.09 3.79 -3.60
C SER A 152 -6.59 3.46 -3.59
N CYS A 153 -7.11 3.04 -2.43
CA CYS A 153 -8.47 2.51 -2.32
C CYS A 153 -9.47 3.64 -2.01
N PRO A 154 -10.45 3.92 -2.88
CA PRO A 154 -11.45 4.95 -2.61
C PRO A 154 -12.25 4.72 -1.33
N SER A 155 -12.59 3.47 -1.00
CA SER A 155 -13.27 3.16 0.26
C SER A 155 -12.46 3.58 1.49
N TYR A 156 -11.12 3.49 1.41
CA TYR A 156 -10.22 3.91 2.48
C TYR A 156 -10.03 5.43 2.53
N TRP A 157 -10.19 6.14 1.41
CA TRP A 157 -10.21 7.61 1.42
C TRP A 157 -11.40 8.17 2.19
N TRP A 158 -12.57 7.56 2.00
CA TRP A 158 -13.81 8.04 2.59
C TRP A 158 -14.03 7.57 4.02
N ASN A 159 -13.57 6.35 4.36
CA ASN A 159 -13.87 5.71 5.65
C ASN A 159 -12.62 5.12 6.31
N GLY A 160 -11.45 5.72 6.09
CA GLY A 160 -10.18 5.22 6.62
C GLY A 160 -10.08 5.25 8.15
N ASP A 161 -11.02 5.89 8.85
CA ASP A 161 -11.19 5.84 10.31
C ASP A 161 -11.73 4.49 10.80
N ARG A 162 -12.57 3.82 10.00
CA ARG A 162 -13.27 2.57 10.39
C ARG A 162 -12.94 1.39 9.49
N TYR A 163 -12.84 1.61 8.19
CA TYR A 163 -12.45 0.59 7.24
C TYR A 163 -10.94 0.32 7.38
N LEU A 164 -10.57 -0.91 7.72
CA LEU A 164 -9.19 -1.30 8.00
C LEU A 164 -8.28 -1.21 6.75
N GLY A 165 -8.86 -1.38 5.57
CA GLY A 165 -8.14 -1.29 4.31
C GLY A 165 -7.44 -2.59 3.87
N PRO A 166 -6.98 -2.63 2.62
CA PRO A 166 -6.46 -3.84 1.97
C PRO A 166 -5.19 -4.42 2.59
N VAL A 167 -4.25 -3.59 3.09
CA VAL A 167 -3.05 -4.13 3.74
C VAL A 167 -3.42 -4.90 5.00
N VAL A 168 -4.16 -4.23 5.89
CA VAL A 168 -4.50 -4.75 7.22
C VAL A 168 -5.37 -5.99 7.11
N LEU A 169 -6.33 -6.00 6.19
CA LEU A 169 -7.18 -7.16 5.93
C LEU A 169 -6.39 -8.34 5.32
N MET A 170 -5.45 -8.09 4.42
CA MET A 170 -4.59 -9.15 3.89
C MET A 170 -3.67 -9.75 4.96
N GLN A 171 -3.17 -8.91 5.88
CA GLN A 171 -2.39 -9.38 7.02
C GLN A 171 -3.24 -10.17 8.01
N ALA A 172 -4.46 -9.71 8.31
CA ALA A 172 -5.41 -10.48 9.12
C ALA A 172 -5.70 -11.85 8.48
N TYR A 173 -5.87 -11.91 7.15
CA TYR A 173 -6.05 -13.16 6.43
C TYR A 173 -4.83 -14.09 6.55
N CYS A 174 -3.61 -13.54 6.52
CA CYS A 174 -2.37 -14.31 6.71
C CYS A 174 -2.39 -15.10 8.02
N TRP A 175 -2.85 -14.49 9.11
CA TRP A 175 -2.98 -15.15 10.42
C TRP A 175 -4.16 -16.12 10.48
N MET A 176 -5.28 -15.80 9.82
CA MET A 176 -6.46 -16.67 9.80
C MET A 176 -6.22 -18.03 9.14
N ILE A 177 -5.30 -18.11 8.18
CA ILE A 177 -5.01 -19.34 7.43
C ILE A 177 -3.70 -20.01 7.83
N ASP A 178 -2.95 -19.41 8.76
CA ASP A 178 -1.74 -20.03 9.30
C ASP A 178 -2.14 -21.25 10.14
N SER A 179 -1.67 -22.43 9.74
CA SER A 179 -1.99 -23.69 10.43
C SER A 179 -1.52 -23.76 11.88
N ARG A 180 -0.64 -22.83 12.29
CA ARG A 180 -0.07 -22.77 13.64
C ARG A 180 -0.92 -21.93 14.60
N ASP A 181 -1.81 -21.08 14.08
CA ASP A 181 -2.65 -20.17 14.86
C ASP A 181 -3.97 -20.82 15.26
N ASP A 182 -4.32 -20.73 16.55
CA ASP A 182 -5.52 -21.38 17.10
C ASP A 182 -6.73 -20.42 17.24
N PHE A 183 -6.58 -19.15 16.84
CA PHE A 183 -7.51 -18.04 17.14
C PHE A 183 -8.30 -17.55 15.92
N THR A 184 -8.41 -18.35 14.86
CA THR A 184 -9.10 -17.98 13.61
C THR A 184 -10.51 -17.44 13.84
N GLU A 185 -11.27 -18.04 14.77
CA GLU A 185 -12.64 -17.61 15.07
C GLU A 185 -12.69 -16.23 15.74
N GLU A 186 -11.77 -15.92 16.66
CA GLU A 186 -11.69 -14.58 17.26
C GLU A 186 -11.23 -13.53 16.24
N HIS A 187 -10.30 -13.87 15.36
CA HIS A 187 -9.89 -13.00 14.25
C HIS A 187 -11.08 -12.65 13.34
N LEU A 188 -11.92 -13.65 13.00
CA LEU A 188 -13.14 -13.43 12.21
C LEU A 188 -14.17 -12.61 12.98
N ALA A 189 -14.33 -12.86 14.28
CA ALA A 189 -15.28 -12.13 15.13
C ALA A 189 -14.98 -10.61 15.17
N LYS A 190 -13.70 -10.23 15.20
CA LYS A 190 -13.26 -8.82 15.16
C LYS A 190 -13.68 -8.06 13.90
N LEU A 191 -13.98 -8.77 12.80
CA LEU A 191 -14.39 -8.17 11.53
C LEU A 191 -15.92 -8.17 11.33
N GLN A 192 -16.71 -8.58 12.33
CA GLN A 192 -18.17 -8.64 12.25
C GLN A 192 -18.86 -7.30 12.51
N ASP A 193 -18.37 -6.23 11.90
CA ASP A 193 -19.02 -4.92 11.92
C ASP A 193 -19.23 -4.39 10.49
N PRO A 194 -20.14 -3.42 10.27
CA PRO A 194 -20.47 -2.94 8.93
C PRO A 194 -19.31 -2.27 8.16
N PHE A 195 -18.24 -1.86 8.84
CA PHE A 195 -17.20 -1.00 8.29
C PHE A 195 -15.87 -1.72 8.06
N SER A 196 -15.32 -2.44 9.06
CA SER A 196 -13.94 -2.95 9.05
C SER A 196 -13.58 -3.74 7.80
N LEU A 197 -14.51 -4.57 7.32
CA LEU A 197 -14.34 -5.41 6.13
C LEU A 197 -15.31 -5.05 4.99
N TYR A 198 -16.59 -4.83 5.30
CA TYR A 198 -17.66 -4.83 4.29
C TYR A 198 -17.66 -3.58 3.39
N HIS A 199 -16.90 -2.54 3.72
CA HIS A 199 -16.68 -1.38 2.84
C HIS A 199 -15.75 -1.66 1.63
N CYS A 200 -15.22 -2.88 1.51
CA CYS A 200 -14.57 -3.32 0.28
C CYS A 200 -15.61 -3.63 -0.80
N HIS A 201 -15.70 -2.76 -1.81
CA HIS A 201 -16.56 -2.90 -3.00
C HIS A 201 -15.81 -3.39 -4.24
N THR A 202 -14.74 -4.20 -4.05
CA THR A 202 -14.01 -4.85 -5.15
C THR A 202 -13.56 -3.89 -6.27
N ILE A 203 -13.05 -2.71 -5.88
CA ILE A 203 -12.54 -1.68 -6.81
C ILE A 203 -11.22 -2.12 -7.47
N MET A 204 -10.47 -3.01 -6.81
CA MET A 204 -9.23 -3.64 -7.31
C MET A 204 -8.02 -2.73 -7.58
N ASN A 205 -8.09 -1.43 -7.28
CA ASN A 205 -6.92 -0.54 -7.26
C ASN A 205 -5.78 -1.09 -6.39
N CYS A 206 -6.14 -1.72 -5.27
CA CYS A 206 -5.21 -2.28 -4.29
C CYS A 206 -4.27 -3.33 -4.90
N THR A 207 -4.80 -4.27 -5.70
CA THR A 207 -4.01 -5.29 -6.39
C THR A 207 -3.20 -4.68 -7.53
N ARG A 208 -3.79 -3.75 -8.29
CA ARG A 208 -3.11 -3.09 -9.42
C ARG A 208 -1.89 -2.27 -9.01
N THR A 209 -1.94 -1.62 -7.85
CA THR A 209 -0.87 -0.70 -7.39
C THR A 209 0.22 -1.39 -6.56
N CYS A 210 0.05 -2.66 -6.19
CA CYS A 210 0.95 -3.32 -5.26
C CYS A 210 2.37 -3.45 -5.88
N PRO A 211 3.42 -2.82 -5.30
CA PRO A 211 4.76 -2.88 -5.87
C PRO A 211 5.40 -4.27 -5.78
N LYS A 212 4.86 -5.12 -4.91
CA LYS A 212 5.28 -6.52 -4.72
C LYS A 212 4.44 -7.51 -5.53
N GLY A 213 3.47 -7.04 -6.32
CA GLY A 213 2.60 -7.91 -7.13
C GLY A 213 1.61 -8.77 -6.32
N LEU A 214 1.36 -8.40 -5.05
CA LEU A 214 0.45 -9.14 -4.16
C LEU A 214 -1.02 -8.85 -4.50
N ASN A 215 -1.92 -9.73 -4.05
CA ASN A 215 -3.35 -9.63 -4.34
C ASN A 215 -4.22 -9.47 -3.07
N PRO A 216 -4.21 -8.28 -2.43
CA PRO A 216 -5.04 -8.02 -1.26
C PRO A 216 -6.55 -8.10 -1.57
N GLY A 217 -6.97 -7.80 -2.81
CA GLY A 217 -8.37 -7.93 -3.23
C GLY A 217 -8.87 -9.37 -3.13
N LYS A 218 -8.04 -10.35 -3.52
CA LYS A 218 -8.33 -11.79 -3.37
C LYS A 218 -8.40 -12.18 -1.91
N ALA A 219 -7.43 -11.78 -1.09
CA ALA A 219 -7.44 -12.09 0.35
C ALA A 219 -8.70 -11.58 1.06
N ILE A 220 -9.14 -10.36 0.75
CA ILE A 220 -10.41 -9.81 1.27
C ILE A 220 -11.62 -10.65 0.83
N ALA A 221 -11.63 -11.14 -0.41
CA ALA A 221 -12.71 -12.00 -0.88
C ALA A 221 -12.73 -13.35 -0.14
N GLU A 222 -11.58 -13.93 0.16
CA GLU A 222 -11.49 -15.16 0.96
C GLU A 222 -11.95 -14.96 2.40
N ILE A 223 -11.59 -13.85 3.06
CA ILE A 223 -12.14 -13.50 4.39
C ILE A 223 -13.68 -13.44 4.34
N LYS A 224 -14.25 -12.81 3.32
CA LYS A 224 -15.71 -12.73 3.17
C LYS A 224 -16.35 -14.12 3.06
N LYS A 225 -15.73 -15.06 2.34
CA LYS A 225 -16.20 -16.45 2.26
C LYS A 225 -16.10 -17.17 3.61
N MET A 226 -14.99 -16.99 4.33
CA MET A 226 -14.82 -17.55 5.68
C MET A 226 -15.89 -17.04 6.65
N LEU A 227 -16.28 -15.77 6.56
CA LEU A 227 -17.35 -15.22 7.40
C LEU A 227 -18.73 -15.78 7.09
N VAL A 228 -19.04 -16.07 5.82
CA VAL A 228 -20.33 -16.69 5.46
C VAL A 228 -20.41 -18.10 6.05
N THR A 229 -19.40 -18.92 5.80
CA THR A 229 -19.35 -20.31 6.32
C THR A 229 -19.29 -20.36 7.85
N TYR A 230 -18.59 -19.43 8.49
CA TYR A 230 -18.59 -19.29 9.95
C TYR A 230 -19.98 -18.97 10.52
N LYS A 231 -20.72 -18.06 9.87
CA LYS A 231 -22.10 -17.74 10.27
C LYS A 231 -23.02 -18.94 10.10
N GLU A 232 -22.89 -19.69 9.02
CA GLU A 232 -23.67 -20.93 8.80
C GLU A 232 -23.40 -21.96 9.91
N LYS A 233 -22.13 -22.19 10.26
CA LYS A 233 -21.77 -23.09 11.38
C LYS A 233 -22.33 -22.62 12.72
N LYS A 234 -22.29 -21.32 13.00
CA LYS A 234 -22.81 -20.75 14.26
C LYS A 234 -24.35 -20.79 14.35
N VAL A 235 -25.06 -20.69 13.23
CA VAL A 235 -26.52 -20.82 13.19
C VAL A 235 -26.96 -22.29 13.27
N ALA A 236 -26.13 -23.21 12.80
CA ALA A 236 -26.38 -24.65 12.85
C ALA A 236 -26.01 -25.32 14.19
N ALA A 237 -25.21 -24.65 15.03
CA ALA A 237 -24.80 -25.09 16.37
C ALA A 237 -25.73 -24.53 17.44
#